data_AF-A0A1Q3MGU0-F1
#
_entry.id   AF-A0A1Q3MGU0-F1
#
_cell.length_a   1.000
_cell.length_b   1.000
_cell.length_c   1.000
_cell.angle_alpha   90.00
_cell.angle_beta   90.00
_cell.angle_gamma   90.00
#
_symmetry.space_group_name_H-M   'P 1'
#
loop_
_entity.id
_entity.type
_entity.pdbx_description
1 polymer ?
#
loop_
_entity_poly.entity_id
_entity_poly.type
_entity_poly.pdbx_seq_one_letter_code
_entity_poly.pdbx_strand_id
1 'polypeptide(L)'
;MLIESSVRQAAEIVEISHVGGIGKARKLLRLARDIRKKTKHLGALCIRLAHNGEWVRANRFRQAFERLSELHDDLREKARIALRQPSELAYDAKPTPTPFTSLSVQEARK
;
A
#
# COMPACT_ATOMS: atom_id res chain seq x y z
N MET A 1 17.64 13.45 4.97
CA MET A 1 16.21 13.61 4.64
C MET A 1 15.80 12.92 3.33
N LEU A 2 16.71 12.18 2.67
CA LEU A 2 16.48 11.52 1.38
C LEU A 2 15.42 10.40 1.41
N ILE A 3 15.28 9.69 2.53
CA ILE A 3 14.34 8.56 2.65
C ILE A 3 12.89 9.04 2.56
N GLU A 4 12.56 10.14 3.24
CA GLU A 4 11.19 10.66 3.24
C GLU A 4 10.79 11.12 1.84
N SER A 5 11.65 11.91 1.17
CA SER A 5 11.40 12.39 -0.18
C SER A 5 11.28 11.24 -1.19
N SER A 6 12.15 10.22 -1.11
CA SER A 6 12.05 9.06 -2.00
C SER A 6 10.77 8.26 -1.79
N VAL A 7 10.28 8.12 -0.56
CA VAL A 7 9.05 7.38 -0.31
C VAL A 7 7.82 8.17 -0.76
N ARG A 8 7.80 9.50 -0.56
CA ARG A 8 6.75 10.36 -1.11
C ARG A 8 6.70 10.28 -2.63
N GLN A 9 7.85 10.36 -3.30
CA GLN A 9 7.94 10.20 -4.75
C GLN A 9 7.47 8.81 -5.21
N ALA A 10 7.85 7.75 -4.50
CA ALA A 10 7.37 6.40 -4.80
C ALA A 10 5.85 6.27 -4.63
N ALA A 11 5.27 6.93 -3.62
CA ALA A 11 3.82 6.94 -3.41
C ALA A 11 3.09 7.67 -4.54
N GLU A 12 3.62 8.82 -4.97
CA GLU A 12 3.09 9.61 -6.08
C GLU A 12 3.11 8.81 -7.39
N ILE A 13 4.22 8.12 -7.69
CA ILE A 13 4.33 7.20 -8.84
C ILE A 13 3.26 6.11 -8.79
N VAL A 14 2.94 5.58 -7.60
CA VAL A 14 1.87 4.59 -7.45
C VAL A 14 0.49 5.19 -7.70
N GLU A 15 0.25 6.41 -7.23
CA GLU A 15 -1.02 7.12 -7.41
C GLU A 15 -1.32 7.41 -8.89
N ILE A 16 -0.32 7.87 -9.65
CA ILE A 16 -0.46 8.17 -11.09
C ILE A 16 -0.44 6.91 -11.98
N SER A 17 -0.03 5.75 -11.44
CA SER A 17 0.04 4.52 -12.24
C SER A 17 -1.33 4.01 -12.67
N HIS A 18 -1.42 3.40 -13.87
CA HIS A 18 -2.65 2.78 -14.40
C HIS A 18 -3.02 1.43 -13.76
N VAL A 19 -2.47 1.14 -12.58
CA VAL A 19 -2.78 -0.11 -11.87
C VAL A 19 -4.14 0.02 -11.19
N GLY A 20 -4.98 -1.02 -11.24
CA GLY A 20 -6.25 -1.04 -10.52
C GLY A 20 -6.09 -0.84 -9.01
N GLY A 21 -7.18 -0.45 -8.33
CA GLY A 21 -7.19 -0.08 -6.91
C GLY A 21 -6.47 -1.06 -5.97
N ILE A 22 -6.68 -2.37 -6.16
CA ILE A 22 -6.00 -3.43 -5.39
C ILE A 22 -4.48 -3.40 -5.58
N GLY A 23 -4.00 -3.18 -6.81
CA GLY A 23 -2.57 -3.14 -7.09
C GLY A 23 -1.92 -1.86 -6.56
N LYS A 24 -2.61 -0.71 -6.62
CA LYS A 24 -2.18 0.53 -5.95
C LYS A 24 -2.06 0.32 -4.45
N ALA A 25 -3.11 -0.21 -3.81
CA ALA A 25 -3.12 -0.49 -2.39
C ALA A 25 -1.99 -1.43 -1.96
N ARG A 26 -1.72 -2.50 -2.73
CA ARG A 26 -0.62 -3.43 -2.45
C ARG A 26 0.75 -2.73 -2.47
N LYS A 27 1.00 -1.86 -3.45
CA LYS A 27 2.27 -1.12 -3.56
C LYS A 27 2.43 -0.11 -2.42
N LEU A 28 1.38 0.64 -2.09
CA LEU A 28 1.36 1.59 -0.96
C LEU A 28 1.58 0.89 0.38
N LEU A 29 0.93 -0.26 0.63
CA LEU A 29 1.13 -1.04 1.85
C LEU A 29 2.54 -1.64 1.95
N ARG A 30 3.18 -1.96 0.82
CA ARG A 30 4.59 -2.38 0.81
C ARG A 30 5.50 -1.23 1.25
N LEU A 31 5.30 -0.03 0.69
CA LEU A 31 6.03 1.17 1.10
C LEU A 31 5.84 1.45 2.61
N ALA A 32 4.59 1.38 3.10
CA ALA A 32 4.29 1.57 4.52
C ALA A 32 5.05 0.55 5.40
N ARG A 33 5.08 -0.72 5.02
CA ARG A 33 5.80 -1.75 5.77
C ARG A 33 7.30 -1.46 5.87
N ASP A 34 7.90 -0.93 4.81
CA ASP A 34 9.32 -0.58 4.79
C ASP A 34 9.61 0.66 5.64
N ILE A 35 8.73 1.66 5.62
CA ILE A 35 8.80 2.79 6.55
C ILE A 35 8.76 2.29 7.99
N ARG A 36 7.78 1.44 8.35
CA ARG A 36 7.60 0.96 9.73
C ARG A 36 8.88 0.34 10.30
N LYS A 37 9.62 -0.43 9.50
CA LYS A 37 10.91 -1.00 9.90
C LYS A 37 11.95 0.08 10.23
N LYS A 38 12.05 1.10 9.38
CA LYS A 38 12.97 2.23 9.57
C LYS A 38 12.57 3.07 10.79
N THR A 39 11.28 3.35 10.96
CA THR A 39 10.73 4.06 12.12
C THR A 39 11.08 3.33 13.42
N LYS A 40 10.88 2.01 13.49
CA LYS A 40 11.27 1.21 14.67
C LYS A 40 12.78 1.33 14.99
N HIS A 41 13.62 1.30 13.96
CA HIS A 41 15.07 1.45 14.13
C HIS A 41 15.46 2.83 14.65
N LEU A 42 14.83 3.90 14.13
CA LEU A 42 15.06 5.28 14.58
C LEU A 42 14.60 5.49 16.03
N GLY A 43 13.47 4.90 16.43
CA GLY A 43 13.01 4.93 17.82
C GLY A 43 14.03 4.29 18.76
N ALA A 44 14.57 3.12 18.40
CA ALA A 44 15.61 2.45 19.19
C ALA A 44 16.93 3.26 19.25
N LEU A 45 17.31 3.94 18.17
CA LEU A 45 18.45 4.86 18.16
C LEU A 45 18.22 6.08 19.04
N CYS A 46 17.03 6.68 18.97
CA CYS A 46 16.64 7.81 19.80
C CYS A 46 16.79 7.49 21.30
N ILE A 47 16.25 6.34 21.73
CA ILE A 47 16.34 5.90 23.13
C ILE A 47 17.80 5.71 23.54
N ARG A 48 18.62 5.01 22.74
CA ARG A 48 20.04 4.81 23.05
C ARG A 48 20.82 6.13 23.16
N LEU A 49 20.59 7.06 22.23
CA LEU A 49 21.27 8.37 22.26
C LEU A 49 20.86 9.20 23.48
N ALA A 50 19.59 9.15 23.86
CA ALA A 50 19.11 9.80 25.09
C ALA A 50 19.79 9.21 26.34
N HIS A 51 19.90 7.88 26.43
CA HIS A 51 20.61 7.22 27.53
C HIS A 51 22.10 7.59 27.61
N ASN A 52 22.75 7.81 26.46
CA ASN A 52 24.14 8.24 26.39
C ASN A 52 24.34 9.75 26.65
N GLY A 53 23.28 10.50 26.97
CA GLY A 53 23.34 11.95 27.19
C GLY A 53 23.40 12.79 25.90
N GLU A 54 23.29 12.17 24.73
CA GLU A 54 23.33 12.84 23.42
C GLU A 54 21.94 13.41 23.02
N TRP A 55 21.38 14.26 23.88
CA TRP A 55 19.99 14.76 23.77
C TRP A 55 19.68 15.48 22.45
N VAL A 56 20.62 16.28 21.94
CA VAL A 56 20.44 16.99 20.66
C VAL A 56 20.28 16.00 19.49
N ARG A 57 21.09 14.94 19.47
CA ARG A 57 20.96 13.90 18.43
C ARG A 57 19.70 13.10 18.64
N ALA A 58 19.40 12.69 19.87
CA ALA A 58 18.16 11.98 20.21
C ALA A 58 16.93 12.74 19.71
N ASN A 59 16.84 14.05 19.95
CA ASN A 59 15.70 14.86 19.49
C ASN A 59 15.59 14.93 17.96
N ARG A 60 16.72 14.97 17.22
CA ARG A 60 16.70 14.89 15.74
C ARG A 60 16.15 13.55 15.26
N PHE A 61 16.52 12.45 15.93
CA PHE A 61 15.99 11.12 15.62
C PHE A 61 14.51 10.98 15.99
N ARG A 62 14.06 11.60 17.09
CA ARG A 62 12.64 11.69 17.48
C ARG A 62 11.81 12.42 16.41
N GLN A 63 12.27 13.58 15.95
CA GLN A 63 11.58 14.31 14.88
C GLN A 63 11.55 13.55 13.55
N ALA A 64 12.59 12.76 13.25
CA ALA A 64 12.59 11.90 12.07
C ALA A 64 11.63 10.71 12.24
N PHE A 65 11.53 10.16 13.44
CA PHE A 65 10.57 9.11 13.80
C PHE A 65 9.12 9.59 13.64
N GLU A 66 8.80 10.78 14.12
CA GLU A 66 7.45 11.37 14.02
C GLU A 66 7.03 11.55 12.57
N ARG A 67 7.87 12.22 11.76
CA ARG A 67 7.61 12.43 10.33
C ARG A 67 7.42 11.14 9.54
N LEU A 68 8.22 10.11 9.83
CA LEU A 68 8.07 8.81 9.18
C LEU A 68 6.84 8.04 9.70
N SER A 69 6.40 8.27 10.93
CA SER A 69 5.16 7.67 11.45
C SER A 69 3.94 8.27 10.75
N GLU A 70 3.91 9.60 10.62
CA GLU A 70 2.88 10.31 9.84
C GLU A 70 2.84 9.81 8.39
N LEU A 71 4.00 9.69 7.73
CA LEU A 71 4.07 9.18 6.36
C LEU A 71 3.61 7.71 6.25
N HIS A 72 3.89 6.88 7.26
CA HIS A 72 3.38 5.52 7.30
C HIS A 72 1.84 5.49 7.33
N ASP A 73 1.23 6.34 8.14
CA ASP A 73 -0.22 6.40 8.29
C ASP A 73 -0.88 6.97 7.04
N ASP A 74 -0.29 8.00 6.42
CA ASP A 74 -0.71 8.55 5.13
C ASP A 74 -0.71 7.47 4.02
N LEU A 75 0.35 6.67 3.90
CA LEU A 75 0.40 5.58 2.92
C LEU A 75 -0.68 4.52 3.14
N ARG A 76 -1.01 4.22 4.40
CA ARG A 76 -2.07 3.28 4.74
C ARG A 76 -3.44 3.84 4.39
N GLU A 77 -3.65 5.14 4.62
CA GLU A 77 -4.89 5.81 4.26
C GLU A 77 -5.06 5.87 2.75
N LYS A 78 -4.02 6.25 2.01
CA LYS A 78 -4.00 6.19 0.53
C LYS A 78 -4.29 4.78 0.01
N ALA A 79 -3.74 3.75 0.64
CA ALA A 79 -4.05 2.36 0.28
C ALA A 79 -5.52 1.99 0.54
N ARG A 80 -6.08 2.45 1.66
CA ARG A 80 -7.50 2.26 1.98
C ARG A 80 -8.41 2.95 0.99
N ILE A 81 -8.08 4.18 0.58
CA ILE A 81 -8.78 4.93 -0.46
C ILE A 81 -8.71 4.18 -1.79
N ALA A 82 -7.53 3.70 -2.19
CA ALA A 82 -7.35 2.94 -3.42
C ALA A 82 -8.18 1.64 -3.46
N LEU A 83 -8.41 0.99 -2.32
CA LEU A 83 -9.31 -0.18 -2.23
C LEU A 83 -10.79 0.16 -2.35
N ARG A 84 -11.18 1.40 -2.02
CA ARG A 84 -12.56 1.89 -2.08
C ARG A 84 -12.93 2.47 -3.44
N GLN A 85 -11.95 2.79 -4.27
CA GLN A 85 -12.20 3.21 -5.64
C GLN A 85 -12.77 2.01 -6.42
N PRO A 86 -13.96 2.14 -7.02
CA PRO A 86 -14.50 1.09 -7.86
C PRO A 86 -13.49 0.82 -8.98
N SER A 87 -13.03 -0.42 -9.08
CA SER A 87 -12.20 -0.81 -10.20
C SER A 87 -13.03 -0.67 -11.47
N GLU A 88 -12.63 0.21 -12.39
CA GLU A 88 -13.22 0.33 -13.74
C GLU A 88 -13.21 -1.01 -14.52
N LEU A 89 -12.53 -2.03 -13.99
CA LEU A 89 -12.45 -3.40 -14.52
C LEU A 89 -13.72 -4.26 -14.36
N ALA A 90 -14.84 -3.74 -13.85
CA ALA A 90 -16.01 -4.57 -13.56
C ALA A 90 -17.12 -4.59 -14.64
N TYR A 91 -17.08 -3.76 -15.69
CA TYR A 91 -18.26 -3.59 -16.58
C TYR A 91 -18.07 -3.86 -18.08
N ASP A 92 -16.91 -4.31 -18.54
CA ASP A 92 -16.71 -4.64 -19.97
C ASP A 92 -16.62 -6.14 -20.29
N ALA A 93 -16.87 -7.01 -19.30
CA ALA A 93 -17.18 -8.39 -19.60
C ALA A 93 -18.61 -8.46 -20.17
N LYS A 94 -18.77 -8.18 -21.47
CA LYS A 94 -19.93 -8.69 -22.22
C LYS A 94 -20.03 -10.17 -21.86
N PRO A 95 -21.19 -10.68 -21.40
CA PRO A 95 -21.35 -12.10 -21.19
C PRO A 95 -21.17 -12.76 -22.55
N THR A 96 -20.01 -13.37 -22.78
CA THR A 96 -19.82 -14.26 -23.92
C THR A 96 -20.87 -15.34 -23.73
N PRO A 97 -21.86 -15.50 -24.63
CA PRO A 97 -22.77 -16.62 -24.53
C PRO A 97 -21.92 -17.87 -24.69
N THR A 98 -21.67 -18.57 -23.60
CA THR A 98 -21.10 -19.91 -23.66
C THR A 98 -22.10 -20.77 -24.43
N PRO A 99 -21.67 -21.52 -25.44
CA PRO A 99 -22.53 -22.49 -26.10
C PRO A 99 -22.64 -23.68 -25.16
N PHE A 100 -23.35 -23.54 -24.05
CA PHE A 100 -23.87 -24.71 -23.36
C PHE A 100 -24.97 -25.26 -24.27
N THR A 101 -24.55 -26.22 -25.09
CA THR A 101 -25.41 -27.16 -25.78
C THR A 101 -26.48 -27.61 -24.80
N SER A 102 -27.72 -27.20 -25.05
CA SER A 102 -28.88 -27.78 -24.40
C SER A 102 -28.95 -29.24 -24.84
N LEU A 103 -28.31 -30.14 -24.09
CA LEU A 103 -28.55 -31.57 -24.18
C LEU A 103 -30.01 -31.79 -23.77
N SER A 104 -30.88 -31.85 -24.77
CA SER A 104 -32.27 -32.26 -24.62
C SER A 104 -32.30 -33.70 -24.08
N VAL A 105 -32.85 -33.87 -22.88
CA VAL A 105 -32.99 -35.16 -22.17
C VAL A 105 -34.12 -35.99 -22.80
N GLN A 106 -34.12 -36.24 -24.11
CA GLN A 106 -35.21 -36.99 -24.78
C GLN A 106 -34.79 -38.22 -25.58
N GLU A 107 -33.52 -38.58 -25.69
CA GLU A 107 -33.10 -39.75 -26.50
C GLU A 107 -32.50 -40.92 -25.71
N ALA A 108 -32.84 -41.06 -24.42
CA ALA A 108 -32.50 -42.24 -23.63
C ALA A 108 -33.68 -43.23 -23.47
N ARG A 109 -34.45 -43.42 -24.53
CA ARG A 109 -35.40 -44.55 -24.64
C ARG A 109 -35.35 -45.13 -26.05
N LYS A 110 -34.46 -46.09 -26.25
CA LYS A 110 -34.68 -47.28 -27.09
C LYS A 110 -33.83 -48.41 -26.54
#